data_AF-A0A958RIW4-F1
#
_entry.id   AF-A0A958RIW4-F1
#
_cell.length_a   1.000
_cell.length_b   1.000
_cell.length_c   1.000
_cell.angle_alpha   90.00
_cell.angle_beta   90.00
_cell.angle_gamma   90.00
#
_symmetry.space_group_name_H-M   'P 1'
#
loop_
_entity.id
_entity.type
_entity.pdbx_description
1 polymer ?
#
loop_
_entity_poly.entity_id
_entity_poly.type
_entity_poly.pdbx_seq_one_letter_code
_entity_poly.pdbx_strand_id
1 'polypeptide(L)'
;MALTPEIREKIDAWLEGGVDRSPAELARRAGVPYSTARRTLQGESTPTYNNLASILSVAVENIEVIPLLKLQFPEMTPLIDSVLSF
;
A
#
# COMPACT_ATOMS: atom_id res chain seq x y z
N MET A 1 9.52 -8.97 4.83
CA MET A 1 9.87 -7.55 4.62
C MET A 1 8.81 -6.70 5.29
N ALA A 2 9.20 -5.76 6.13
CA ALA A 2 8.28 -4.78 6.72
C ALA A 2 8.01 -3.65 5.72
N LEU A 3 6.92 -2.89 5.93
CA LEU A 3 6.64 -1.69 5.16
C LEU A 3 7.74 -0.65 5.38
N THR A 4 8.08 0.13 4.35
CA THR A 4 8.98 1.27 4.55
C THR A 4 8.33 2.32 5.45
N PRO A 5 9.14 3.13 6.17
CA PRO A 5 8.61 4.19 7.02
C PRO A 5 7.68 5.16 6.26
N GLU A 6 8.01 5.52 5.02
CA GLU A 6 7.21 6.43 4.20
C GLU A 6 5.82 5.86 3.88
N ILE A 7 5.76 4.57 3.54
CA ILE A 7 4.48 3.89 3.29
C ILE A 7 3.66 3.79 4.58
N ARG A 8 4.33 3.49 5.69
CA ARG A 8 3.66 3.40 6.99
C ARG A 8 3.05 4.74 7.39
N GLU A 9 3.80 5.83 7.26
CA GLU A 9 3.34 7.19 7.54
C GLU A 9 2.11 7.57 6.70
N LYS A 10 2.13 7.27 5.40
CA LYS A 10 1.00 7.56 4.51
C LYS A 10 -0.26 6.79 4.89
N ILE A 11 -0.13 5.51 5.26
CA ILE A 11 -1.26 4.69 5.69
C ILE A 11 -1.80 5.19 7.03
N ASP A 12 -0.92 5.54 7.97
CA ASP A 12 -1.33 6.09 9.27
C ASP A 12 -2.04 7.44 9.10
N ALA A 13 -1.52 8.35 8.29
CA ALA A 13 -2.17 9.61 7.95
C ALA A 13 -3.55 9.38 7.31
N TRP A 14 -3.70 8.35 6.48
CA TRP A 14 -5.01 7.97 5.98
C TRP A 14 -5.91 7.54 7.13
N LEU A 15 -5.47 6.64 8.00
CA LEU A 15 -6.26 6.13 9.13
C LEU A 15 -6.69 7.22 10.12
N GLU A 16 -5.86 8.24 10.33
CA GLU A 16 -6.16 9.38 11.20
C GLU A 16 -7.17 10.37 10.60
N GLY A 17 -7.46 10.27 9.30
CA GLY A 17 -8.28 11.22 8.55
C GLY A 17 -9.79 11.20 8.81
N GLY A 18 -10.29 10.54 9.87
CA GLY A 18 -11.68 10.67 10.33
C GLY A 18 -12.32 9.40 10.90
N VAL A 19 -13.54 9.54 11.43
CA VAL A 19 -14.29 8.50 12.15
C VAL A 19 -14.60 7.27 11.28
N ASP A 20 -14.73 7.45 9.97
CA ASP A 20 -15.02 6.38 9.01
C ASP A 20 -13.75 5.72 8.45
N ARG A 21 -12.56 6.04 8.97
CA ARG A 21 -11.29 5.47 8.52
C ARG A 21 -10.78 4.48 9.54
N SER A 22 -10.70 3.22 9.11
CA SER A 22 -10.20 2.12 9.93
C SER A 22 -9.45 1.11 9.07
N PRO A 23 -8.62 0.23 9.66
CA PRO A 23 -7.94 -0.82 8.90
C PRO A 23 -8.92 -1.76 8.19
N ALA A 24 -10.11 -1.99 8.76
CA ALA A 24 -11.16 -2.79 8.14
C ALA A 24 -11.76 -2.10 6.91
N GLU A 25 -12.02 -0.79 7.02
CA GLU A 25 -12.54 -0.01 5.89
C GLU A 25 -11.50 0.14 4.78
N LEU A 26 -10.23 0.35 5.12
CA LEU A 26 -9.13 0.40 4.17
C LEU A 26 -9.06 -0.91 3.36
N ALA A 27 -9.08 -2.05 4.06
CA ALA A 27 -9.07 -3.36 3.44
C ALA A 27 -10.28 -3.56 2.50
N ARG A 28 -11.48 -3.17 2.97
CA ARG A 28 -12.72 -3.26 2.19
C ARG A 28 -12.65 -2.43 0.91
N ARG A 29 -12.21 -1.17 1.00
CA ARG A 29 -12.06 -0.27 -0.16
C ARG A 29 -10.98 -0.75 -1.13
N ALA A 30 -9.90 -1.31 -0.60
CA ALA A 30 -8.80 -1.86 -1.38
C ALA A 30 -9.15 -3.21 -2.05
N GLY A 31 -10.29 -3.83 -1.70
CA GLY A 31 -10.62 -5.18 -2.17
C GLY A 31 -9.68 -6.27 -1.65
N VAL A 32 -8.98 -6.01 -0.53
CA VAL A 32 -8.04 -6.95 0.10
C VAL A 32 -8.71 -7.58 1.32
N PRO A 33 -8.58 -8.90 1.54
CA PRO A 33 -9.09 -9.53 2.76
C PRO A 33 -8.54 -8.85 4.01
N TYR A 34 -9.42 -8.55 4.98
CA TYR A 34 -9.04 -7.82 6.19
C TYR A 34 -7.86 -8.46 6.94
N SER A 35 -7.85 -9.79 7.07
CA SER A 35 -6.75 -10.51 7.72
C SER A 35 -5.40 -10.30 7.02
N THR A 36 -5.40 -10.22 5.69
CA THR A 36 -4.22 -9.96 4.87
C THR A 36 -3.73 -8.53 5.04
N ALA A 37 -4.64 -7.55 4.96
CA ALA A 37 -4.32 -6.14 5.17
C ALA A 37 -3.78 -5.92 6.59
N ARG A 38 -4.47 -6.42 7.61
CA ARG A 38 -4.05 -6.31 9.01
C ARG A 38 -2.64 -6.86 9.23
N ARG A 39 -2.36 -8.09 8.79
CA ARG A 39 -1.02 -8.72 8.94
C ARG A 39 0.06 -7.91 8.24
N THR A 40 -0.25 -7.33 7.08
CA THR A 40 0.67 -6.46 6.34
C THR A 40 0.97 -5.18 7.11
N LEU A 41 -0.06 -4.49 7.62
CA LEU A 41 0.08 -3.24 8.37
C LEU A 41 0.78 -3.43 9.72
N GLN A 42 0.59 -4.59 10.34
CA GLN A 42 1.23 -4.96 11.61
C GLN A 42 2.63 -5.56 11.43
N GLY A 43 3.11 -5.72 10.19
CA GLY A 43 4.42 -6.33 9.91
C GLY A 43 4.47 -7.84 10.18
N GLU A 44 3.33 -8.48 10.40
CA GLU A 44 3.20 -9.92 10.64
C GLU A 44 3.30 -10.74 9.34
N SER A 45 3.23 -10.09 8.17
CA SER A 45 3.43 -10.72 6.87
C SER A 45 4.22 -9.85 5.90
N THR A 46 4.94 -10.49 4.99
CA THR A 46 5.56 -9.79 3.85
C THR A 46 4.47 -9.32 2.88
N PRO A 47 4.39 -8.01 2.56
CA PRO A 47 3.44 -7.50 1.57
C PRO A 47 3.76 -8.07 0.19
N THR A 48 2.72 -8.44 -0.55
CA THR A 48 2.84 -8.70 -1.99
C THR A 48 2.62 -7.40 -2.76
N TYR A 49 3.20 -7.29 -3.95
CA TYR A 49 3.04 -6.13 -4.82
C TYR A 49 1.56 -5.77 -5.04
N ASN A 50 0.73 -6.74 -5.42
CA ASN A 50 -0.68 -6.52 -5.73
C ASN A 50 -1.49 -6.03 -4.51
N ASN A 51 -1.26 -6.64 -3.34
CA ASN A 51 -1.97 -6.25 -2.13
C ASN A 51 -1.58 -4.84 -1.70
N LEU A 52 -0.28 -4.52 -1.76
CA LEU A 52 0.19 -3.20 -1.37
C LEU A 52 -0.24 -2.12 -2.37
N ALA A 53 -0.20 -2.41 -3.68
CA ALA A 53 -0.70 -1.51 -4.71
C ALA A 53 -2.19 -1.17 -4.50
N SER A 54 -3.01 -2.18 -4.19
CA SER A 54 -4.44 -2.01 -3.94
C SER A 54 -4.71 -1.21 -2.65
N ILE A 55 -3.90 -1.42 -1.61
CA ILE A 55 -3.99 -0.63 -0.37
C ILE A 55 -3.59 0.83 -0.65
N LEU A 56 -2.48 1.05 -1.36
CA LEU A 56 -1.97 2.39 -1.69
C LEU A 56 -2.94 3.16 -2.58
N SER A 57 -3.61 2.52 -3.55
CA SER A 57 -4.60 3.21 -4.40
C SER A 57 -5.80 3.78 -3.63
N VAL A 58 -5.98 3.38 -2.37
CA VAL A 58 -7.00 3.95 -1.46
C VAL A 58 -6.37 4.93 -0.47
N ALA A 59 -5.19 4.59 0.05
CA ALA A 59 -4.55 5.32 1.13
C ALA A 59 -3.90 6.64 0.68
N VAL A 60 -3.44 6.72 -0.58
CA VAL A 60 -2.68 7.86 -1.10
C VAL A 60 -3.27 8.39 -2.41
N GLU A 61 -2.76 9.52 -2.88
CA GLU A 61 -3.09 10.02 -4.21
C GLU A 61 -2.48 9.11 -5.29
N ASN A 62 -3.17 8.97 -6.43
CA ASN A 62 -2.74 8.09 -7.52
C ASN A 62 -1.30 8.39 -8.01
N ILE A 63 -0.87 9.65 -7.96
CA ILE A 63 0.48 10.05 -8.37
C ILE A 63 1.58 9.51 -7.44
N GLU A 64 1.25 9.19 -6.19
CA GLU A 64 2.19 8.71 -5.17
C GLU A 64 2.35 7.19 -5.20
N VAL A 65 1.40 6.45 -5.78
CA VAL A 65 1.36 4.98 -5.73
C VAL A 65 2.61 4.35 -6.35
N ILE A 66 2.98 4.74 -7.58
CA ILE A 66 4.14 4.16 -8.28
C ILE A 66 5.47 4.46 -7.57
N PRO A 67 5.78 5.71 -7.18
CA PRO A 67 6.97 6.01 -6.39
C PRO A 67 7.08 5.16 -5.12
N LEU A 68 5.99 5.02 -4.36
CA LEU A 68 5.97 4.22 -3.13
C LEU A 68 6.16 2.73 -3.41
N LEU A 69 5.57 2.20 -4.48
CA LEU A 69 5.76 0.80 -4.87
C LEU A 69 7.20 0.51 -5.28
N LYS A 70 7.86 1.41 -6.01
CA LYS A 70 9.29 1.28 -6.36
C LYS A 70 10.18 1.34 -5.12
N LEU A 71 9.82 2.15 -4.12
CA LEU A 71 10.54 2.22 -2.86
C LEU A 71 10.44 0.90 -2.07
N GLN A 72 9.27 0.27 -2.05
CA GLN A 72 9.06 -1.01 -1.37
C GLN A 72 9.65 -2.21 -2.13
N PHE A 73 9.57 -2.19 -3.46
CA PHE A 73 9.94 -3.29 -4.35
C PHE A 73 10.96 -2.79 -5.39
N PRO A 74 12.19 -2.44 -4.98
CA PRO A 74 13.20 -1.88 -5.88
C PRO A 74 13.53 -2.82 -7.06
N GLU A 75 13.47 -4.13 -6.83
CA GLU A 75 13.69 -5.17 -7.83
C GLU A 75 12.64 -5.16 -8.96
N MET A 76 11.45 -4.62 -8.69
CA MET A 76 10.36 -4.52 -9.66
C MET A 76 10.44 -3.23 -10.49
N THR A 77 11.30 -2.28 -10.13
CA THR A 77 11.42 -0.97 -10.81
C THR A 77 11.60 -1.10 -12.33
N PRO A 78 12.50 -1.96 -12.86
CA PRO A 78 12.68 -2.09 -14.30
C PRO A 78 11.41 -2.58 -15.03
N LEU A 79 10.65 -3.46 -14.38
CA LEU A 79 9.39 -3.95 -14.93
C LEU A 79 8.32 -2.85 -14.94
N ILE A 80 8.19 -2.12 -13.84
CA ILE A 80 7.24 -1.00 -13.71
C ILE A 80 7.52 0.05 -14.80
N ASP A 81 8.78 0.42 -14.99
CA ASP A 81 9.18 1.40 -16.00
C ASP A 81 8.89 0.92 -17.43
N SER A 82 9.08 -0.38 -17.70
CA SER A 82 8.76 -0.95 -19.01
C SER A 82 7.27 -0.87 -19.37
N VAL A 83 6.37 -0.98 -18.38
CA VAL A 83 4.92 -0.95 -18.58
C VAL A 83 4.40 0.48 -18.74
N LEU A 84 5.07 1.47 -18.14
CA LEU A 84 4.64 2.88 -18.18
C LEU A 84 5.23 3.66 -19.37
N SER A 85 6.10 3.04 -20.17
CA SER A 85 6.79 3.67 -21.31
C SER A 85 6.01 3.61 -22.64
N PHE A 86 4.70 3.35 -22.61
CA PHE A 86 3.81 3.36 -23.78
C PHE A 86 3.04 4.68 -23.90
#